data_AF-A0AAV0A7E5-F1
#
_entry.id   AF-A0AAV0A7E5-F1
#
_cell.length_a   1.000
_cell.length_b   1.000
_cell.length_c   1.000
_cell.angle_alpha   90.00
_cell.angle_beta   90.00
_cell.angle_gamma   90.00
#
_symmetry.space_group_name_H-M   'P 1'
#
loop_
_entity.id
_entity.type
_entity.pdbx_description
1 polymer ?
#
loop_
_entity_poly.entity_id
_entity_poly.type
_entity_poly.pdbx_seq_one_letter_code
_entity_poly.pdbx_strand_id
1 'polypeptide(L)'
;MDVAPGPAERPAPKIRKPLNRPQTTEELGFYAQNHFIMTICAVILFPPFGLIGLYFSRKTNEANKDSDWEDAYLNSSRTIWIDVFGILAGLAIIYTYVLLI
;
A
#
# COMPACT_ATOMS: atom_id res chain seq x y z
N MET A 1 20.54 29.72 -30.46
CA MET A 1 20.75 28.27 -30.59
C MET A 1 20.18 27.64 -29.35
N ASP A 2 18.91 27.25 -29.41
CA ASP A 2 18.18 26.65 -28.29
C ASP A 2 18.70 25.23 -28.07
N VAL A 3 19.24 24.96 -26.88
CA VAL A 3 19.69 23.63 -26.50
C VAL A 3 18.47 22.84 -26.06
N ALA A 4 18.04 21.88 -26.89
CA ALA A 4 16.97 20.96 -26.56
C ALA A 4 17.34 20.14 -25.31
N PRO A 5 16.42 19.96 -24.33
CA PRO A 5 16.69 19.09 -23.19
C PRO A 5 16.78 17.64 -23.67
N GLY A 6 17.89 16.98 -23.35
CA GLY A 6 18.14 15.58 -23.67
C GLY A 6 17.11 14.64 -23.01
N PRO A 7 16.98 13.40 -23.51
CA PRO A 7 15.97 12.46 -23.02
C PRO A 7 16.20 12.18 -21.53
N ALA A 8 15.15 12.33 -20.73
CA ALA A 8 15.17 12.01 -19.30
C ALA A 8 15.67 10.58 -19.09
N GLU A 9 16.85 10.44 -18.47
CA GLU A 9 17.37 9.14 -18.05
C GLU A 9 16.35 8.50 -17.12
N ARG A 10 15.76 7.39 -17.57
CA ARG A 10 15.02 6.49 -16.67
C ARG A 10 16.00 6.03 -15.58
N PRO A 11 15.68 6.18 -14.29
CA PRO A 11 16.60 5.76 -13.25
C PRO A 11 16.92 4.27 -13.43
N ALA A 12 18.21 3.95 -13.50
CA ALA A 12 18.68 2.57 -13.61
C ALA A 12 18.11 1.71 -12.47
N PRO A 13 17.80 0.42 -12.71
CA PRO A 13 17.34 -0.47 -11.66
C PRO A 13 18.45 -0.56 -10.60
N LYS A 14 18.24 0.10 -9.45
CA LYS A 14 19.15 -0.03 -8.31
C LYS A 14 19.15 -1.49 -7.93
N ILE A 15 20.30 -2.15 -8.03
CA ILE A 15 20.50 -3.48 -7.43
C ILE A 15 20.41 -3.26 -5.92
N ARG A 16 19.21 -3.51 -5.35
CA ARG A 16 18.90 -3.25 -3.94
C ARG A 16 19.56 -4.33 -3.09
N LYS A 17 20.42 -3.94 -2.16
CA LYS A 17 21.03 -4.85 -1.18
C LYS A 17 20.13 -4.93 0.05
N PRO A 18 19.78 -6.13 0.54
CA PRO A 18 19.11 -6.27 1.82
C PRO A 18 19.96 -5.63 2.93
N LEU A 19 19.34 -5.00 3.93
CA LEU A 19 20.10 -4.45 5.04
C LEU A 19 20.84 -5.58 5.79
N ASN A 20 22.11 -5.34 6.14
CA ASN A 20 22.89 -6.21 7.01
C ASN A 20 22.45 -6.16 8.49
N ARG A 21 21.33 -5.49 8.80
CA ARG A 21 20.77 -5.35 10.14
C ARG A 21 19.24 -5.42 10.07
N PRO A 22 18.57 -5.87 11.14
CA PRO A 22 17.13 -5.69 11.25
C PRO A 22 16.78 -4.19 11.19
N GLN A 23 15.71 -3.90 10.47
CA GLN A 23 15.16 -2.58 10.29
C GLN A 23 14.61 -2.03 11.61
N THR A 24 14.82 -0.74 11.91
CA THR A 24 14.28 -0.17 13.15
C THR A 24 12.76 0.00 13.05
N THR A 25 12.08 0.03 14.20
CA THR A 25 10.64 0.30 14.26
C THR A 25 10.27 1.66 13.66
N GLU A 26 11.13 2.66 13.83
CA GLU A 26 10.98 3.99 13.23
C GLU A 26 11.08 3.93 11.70
N GLU A 27 12.04 3.19 11.16
CA GLU A 27 12.17 3.01 9.72
C GLU A 27 10.99 2.22 9.11
N LEU A 28 10.50 1.19 9.80
CA LEU A 28 9.30 0.46 9.40
C LEU A 28 8.05 1.37 9.37
N GLY A 29 7.91 2.23 10.37
CA GLY A 29 6.79 3.17 10.48
C GLY A 29 6.87 4.33 9.50
N PHE A 30 8.07 4.83 9.20
CA PHE A 30 8.28 6.00 8.35
C PHE A 30 8.17 5.69 6.85
N TYR A 31 8.73 4.55 6.39
CA TYR A 31 8.83 4.27 4.96
C TYR A 31 7.64 3.48 4.38
N ALA A 32 7.05 2.54 5.14
CA ALA A 32 5.95 1.73 4.65
C ALA A 32 5.13 1.11 5.79
N GLN A 33 4.26 1.93 6.37
CA GLN A 33 3.34 1.51 7.42
C GLN A 33 2.46 0.34 6.94
N ASN A 34 2.32 -0.68 7.78
CA ASN A 34 1.42 -1.79 7.53
C ASN A 34 0.00 -1.43 8.01
N HIS A 35 -0.98 -1.44 7.09
CA HIS A 35 -2.37 -1.08 7.34
C HIS A 35 -3.27 -2.25 7.77
N PHE A 36 -2.68 -3.33 8.27
CA PHE A 36 -3.38 -4.59 8.56
C PHE A 36 -4.72 -4.45 9.30
N ILE A 37 -4.80 -3.60 10.34
CA ILE A 37 -6.06 -3.37 11.08
C ILE A 37 -7.13 -2.73 10.17
N MET A 38 -6.74 -1.72 9.39
CA MET A 38 -7.64 -1.07 8.43
C MET A 38 -8.13 -2.09 7.39
N THR A 39 -7.23 -2.95 6.92
CA THR A 39 -7.55 -4.00 5.96
C THR A 39 -8.54 -5.01 6.52
N ILE A 40 -8.43 -5.39 7.80
CA ILE A 40 -9.45 -6.24 8.46
C ILE A 40 -10.82 -5.54 8.42
N CYS A 41 -10.89 -4.25 8.73
CA CYS A 41 -12.14 -3.49 8.64
C CYS A 41 -12.68 -3.48 7.20
N ALA A 42 -11.82 -3.30 6.19
CA ALA A 42 -12.22 -3.34 4.78
C ALA A 42 -12.73 -4.73 4.37
N VAL A 43 -12.12 -5.82 4.85
CA VAL A 43 -12.59 -7.20 4.60
C VAL A 43 -13.98 -7.43 5.19
N ILE A 44 -14.24 -6.90 6.39
CA ILE A 44 -15.56 -7.04 7.04
C ILE A 44 -16.63 -6.22 6.30
N LEU A 45 -16.33 -4.98 5.95
CA LEU A 45 -17.30 -4.04 5.38
C LEU A 45 -17.55 -4.28 3.89
N PHE A 46 -16.51 -4.64 3.13
CA PHE A 46 -16.61 -4.91 1.71
C PHE A 46 -15.56 -5.95 1.26
N PRO A 47 -15.84 -7.25 1.46
CA PRO A 47 -14.88 -8.33 1.26
C PRO A 47 -14.13 -8.30 -0.09
N PRO A 48 -14.76 -7.96 -1.24
CA PRO A 48 -14.05 -7.93 -2.51
C PRO A 48 -12.84 -6.99 -2.53
N PHE A 49 -12.96 -5.78 -1.95
CA PHE A 49 -11.84 -4.83 -1.89
C PHE A 49 -10.89 -5.18 -0.74
N GLY A 50 -11.44 -5.55 0.42
CA GLY A 50 -10.62 -5.91 1.57
C GLY A 50 -9.66 -7.07 1.31
N LEU A 51 -10.06 -8.07 0.50
CA LEU A 51 -9.17 -9.18 0.12
C LEU A 51 -8.02 -8.71 -0.79
N ILE A 52 -8.26 -7.75 -1.67
CA ILE A 52 -7.22 -7.14 -2.50
C ILE A 52 -6.28 -6.30 -1.62
N GLY A 53 -6.84 -5.53 -0.67
CA GLY A 53 -6.06 -4.81 0.34
C GLY A 53 -5.17 -5.76 1.15
N LEU A 54 -5.70 -6.92 1.56
CA LEU A 54 -4.95 -7.93 2.32
C LEU A 54 -3.78 -8.49 1.52
N TYR A 55 -3.95 -8.71 0.22
CA TYR A 55 -2.85 -9.12 -0.65
C TYR A 55 -1.72 -8.08 -0.65
N PHE A 56 -2.04 -6.80 -0.84
CA PHE A 56 -1.02 -5.74 -0.85
C PHE A 56 -0.42 -5.48 0.55
N SER A 57 -1.19 -5.59 1.62
CA SER A 57 -0.68 -5.52 3.00
C SER A 57 0.37 -6.61 3.27
N ARG A 58 0.13 -7.83 2.80
CA ARG A 58 1.12 -8.91 2.89
C ARG A 58 2.37 -8.61 2.06
N LYS A 59 2.21 -8.09 0.85
CA LYS A 59 3.33 -7.67 0.00
C LYS A 59 4.17 -6.55 0.62
N THR A 60 3.54 -5.60 1.31
CA THR A 60 4.24 -4.57 2.09
C THR A 60 5.11 -5.18 3.18
N ASN A 61 4.60 -6.18 3.91
CA ASN A 61 5.37 -6.87 4.95
C ASN A 61 6.53 -7.71 4.39
N GLU A 62 6.35 -8.33 3.22
CA GLU A 62 7.44 -9.03 2.52
C GLU A 62 8.52 -8.04 2.09
N ALA A 63 8.16 -6.96 1.42
CA ALA A 63 9.10 -5.93 0.98
C ALA A 63 9.84 -5.24 2.13
N ASN A 64 9.16 -5.00 3.27
CA ASN A 64 9.79 -4.48 4.48
C ASN A 64 10.85 -5.44 5.06
N LYS A 65 10.68 -6.77 4.93
CA LYS A 65 11.68 -7.73 5.40
C LYS A 65 12.93 -7.73 4.52
N ASP A 66 12.74 -7.52 3.22
CA ASP A 66 13.82 -7.48 2.23
C ASP A 66 14.48 -6.09 2.15
N SER A 67 14.06 -5.15 2.99
CA SER A 67 14.48 -3.75 2.97
C SER A 67 14.23 -3.06 1.62
N ASP A 68 13.18 -3.48 0.93
CA ASP A 68 12.74 -2.89 -0.31
C ASP A 68 11.71 -1.77 -0.05
N TRP A 69 12.22 -0.59 0.27
CA TRP A 69 11.45 0.57 0.66
C TRP A 69 10.50 1.08 -0.42
N GLU A 70 10.88 0.97 -1.69
CA GLU A 70 10.09 1.52 -2.80
C GLU A 70 8.87 0.62 -3.06
N ASP A 71 9.08 -0.69 -3.08
CA ASP A 71 8.01 -1.66 -3.24
C ASP A 71 7.11 -1.68 -2.00
N ALA A 72 7.70 -1.57 -0.80
CA ALA A 72 6.94 -1.46 0.44
C ALA A 72 6.05 -0.19 0.43
N TYR A 73 6.58 0.96 0.01
CA TYR A 73 5.82 2.20 -0.10
C TYR A 73 4.68 2.10 -1.12
N LEU A 74 4.94 1.55 -2.31
CA LEU A 74 3.94 1.37 -3.36
C LEU A 74 2.81 0.43 -2.92
N ASN A 75 3.16 -0.71 -2.32
CA ASN A 75 2.18 -1.68 -1.83
C ASN A 75 1.41 -1.14 -0.61
N SER A 76 2.08 -0.42 0.29
CA SER A 76 1.44 0.24 1.44
C SER A 76 0.42 1.29 0.97
N SER A 77 0.81 2.12 -0.01
CA SER A 77 -0.06 3.13 -0.60
C SER A 77 -1.26 2.50 -1.30
N ARG A 78 -1.06 1.42 -2.09
CA ARG A 78 -2.16 0.65 -2.70
C ARG A 78 -3.11 0.10 -1.65
N THR A 79 -2.57 -0.48 -0.57
CA THR A 79 -3.36 -1.02 0.54
C THR A 79 -4.27 0.07 1.12
N ILE A 80 -3.71 1.25 1.44
CA ILE A 80 -4.49 2.37 1.99
C ILE A 80 -5.65 2.78 1.09
N TRP A 81 -5.39 2.95 -0.22
CA TRP A 81 -6.41 3.43 -1.15
C TRP A 81 -7.51 2.38 -1.34
N ILE A 82 -7.12 1.11 -1.49
CA ILE A 82 -8.06 0.00 -1.65
C ILE A 82 -8.93 -0.16 -0.39
N ASP A 83 -8.32 -0.11 0.78
CA ASP A 83 -9.03 -0.24 2.05
C ASP A 83 -10.01 0.92 2.24
N VAL A 84 -9.59 2.17 1.99
CA VAL A 84 -10.48 3.35 2.08
C VAL A 84 -11.65 3.22 1.11
N PHE A 85 -11.42 2.88 -0.16
CA PHE A 85 -12.51 2.70 -1.12
C PHE A 85 -13.43 1.55 -0.74
N GLY A 86 -12.88 0.43 -0.26
CA GLY A 86 -13.64 -0.71 0.21
C GLY A 86 -14.54 -0.35 1.39
N ILE A 87 -13.99 0.33 2.40
CA ILE A 87 -14.73 0.78 3.58
C ILE A 87 -15.86 1.74 3.17
N LEU A 88 -15.57 2.75 2.35
CA LEU A 88 -16.58 3.70 1.88
C LEU A 88 -17.70 3.02 1.09
N ALA A 89 -17.37 2.07 0.21
CA ALA A 89 -18.35 1.29 -0.54
C ALA A 89 -19.22 0.43 0.39
N GLY A 90 -18.62 -0.27 1.35
CA GLY A 90 -19.34 -1.08 2.34
C GLY A 90 -20.29 -0.23 3.19
N LEU A 91 -19.81 0.92 3.68
CA LEU A 91 -20.64 1.86 4.44
C LEU A 91 -21.79 2.43 3.60
N ALA A 92 -21.54 2.75 2.33
CA ALA A 92 -22.60 3.22 1.43
C ALA A 92 -23.68 2.16 1.24
N ILE A 93 -23.31 0.89 1.03
CA ILE A 93 -24.25 -0.22 0.88
C ILE A 93 -25.08 -0.41 2.16
N ILE A 94 -24.43 -0.42 3.33
CA ILE A 94 -25.11 -0.56 4.63
C ILE A 94 -26.08 0.60 4.85
N TYR A 95 -25.62 1.84 4.61
CA TYR A 95 -26.45 3.03 4.75
C TYR A 95 -27.69 2.97 3.84
N THR A 96 -27.50 2.63 2.56
CA THR A 96 -28.62 2.50 1.61
C THR A 96 -29.59 1.38 2.02
N TYR A 97 -29.07 0.26 2.51
CA TYR A 97 -29.91 -0.83 3.03
C TYR A 97 -30.78 -0.35 4.20
N VAL A 98 -30.17 0.25 5.23
CA VAL A 98 -30.88 0.74 6.42
C VAL A 98 -31.86 1.88 6.09
N LEU A 99 -31.54 2.70 5.09
CA LEU A 99 -32.39 3.83 4.71
C LEU A 99 -33.63 3.39 3.92
N LEU A 100 -33.50 2.34 3.09
CA LEU A 100 -34.54 1.93 2.14
C LEU A 100 -35.35 0.69 2.55
N ILE A 101 -34.85 -0.10 3.51
CA ILE A 101 -35.46 -1.33 4.00
C ILE A 101 -35.73 -1.19 5.50
#